data_AF-A0A2N2HYG5-F1
#
_entry.id   AF-A0A2N2HYG5-F1
#
_cell.length_a   1.000
_cell.length_b   1.000
_cell.length_c   1.000
_cell.angle_alpha   90.00
_cell.angle_beta   90.00
_cell.angle_gamma   90.00
#
_symmetry.space_group_name_H-M   'P 1'
#
loop_
_entity.id
_entity.type
_entity.pdbx_description
1 polymer ?
#
loop_
_entity_poly.entity_id
_entity_poly.type
_entity_poly.pdbx_seq_one_letter_code
_entity_poly.pdbx_strand_id
1 'polypeptide(L)'
;MANKVWLGVGKKVAPAPFWLCEAGISIAGKVMRTVYPRMFSKDHYRVRSFLFLELLRLRKPISPEHIAESLNMPLDRVREILDKIGKRQNWIVRNVQGEVTWTYPVTVEETKFKITYNTGEQVWAP
;
A
#
# COMPACT_ATOMS: atom_id res chain seq x y z
N MET A 1 9.52 22.71 11.46
CA MET A 1 9.46 21.73 12.57
C MET A 1 10.41 20.59 12.25
N ALA A 2 11.43 20.34 13.08
CA ALA A 2 12.37 19.24 12.86
C ALA A 2 11.70 17.91 13.25
N ASN A 3 11.49 17.02 12.27
CA ASN A 3 10.96 15.68 12.51
C ASN A 3 11.98 14.88 13.35
N LYS A 4 11.70 14.69 14.64
CA LYS A 4 12.53 13.86 15.53
C LYS A 4 12.12 12.40 15.40
N VAL A 5 13.04 11.56 14.93
CA VAL A 5 12.88 10.10 14.90
C VAL A 5 13.31 9.55 16.26
N TRP A 6 12.56 8.60 16.80
CA TRP A 6 12.82 7.98 18.09
C TRP A 6 13.03 6.47 17.92
N LEU A 7 13.99 5.90 18.66
CA LEU A 7 14.31 4.47 18.69
C LEU A 7 13.84 3.86 20.00
N GLY A 8 13.17 2.72 19.91
CA GLY A 8 12.90 1.85 21.04
C GLY A 8 14.11 0.98 21.36
N VAL A 9 14.64 1.07 22.59
CA VAL A 9 15.68 0.18 23.11
C VAL A 9 15.12 -0.49 24.37
N GLY A 10 14.68 -1.75 24.22
CA GLY A 10 13.97 -2.48 25.27
C GLY A 10 12.67 -1.78 25.66
N LYS A 11 12.56 -1.34 26.92
CA LYS A 11 11.39 -0.59 27.44
C LYS A 11 11.56 0.94 27.42
N LYS A 12 12.62 1.46 26.79
CA LYS A 12 12.93 2.90 26.74
C LYS A 12 12.87 3.43 25.32
N VAL A 13 12.52 4.70 25.17
CA VAL A 13 12.52 5.41 23.89
C VAL A 13 13.56 6.52 23.97
N ALA A 14 14.51 6.53 23.03
CA ALA A 14 15.59 7.52 22.95
C ALA A 14 15.60 8.17 21.56
N PRO A 15 16.04 9.43 21.42
CA PRO A 15 16.10 10.07 20.11
C PRO A 15 17.10 9.32 19.23
N ALA A 16 16.71 9.04 17.99
CA ALA A 16 17.58 8.38 17.04
C ALA A 16 18.74 9.31 16.69
N PRO A 17 20.01 8.86 16.82
CA PRO A 17 21.14 9.63 16.35
C PRO A 17 20.97 9.95 14.85
N PHE A 18 21.22 11.20 14.46
CA PHE A 18 20.96 11.67 13.10
C PHE A 18 21.70 10.86 12.03
N TRP A 19 22.93 10.44 12.29
CA TRP A 19 23.73 9.60 11.39
C TRP A 19 23.12 8.21 11.16
N LEU A 20 22.40 7.64 12.13
CA LEU A 20 21.69 6.38 11.96
C LEU A 20 20.48 6.56 11.04
N CYS A 21 19.78 7.69 11.16
CA CYS A 21 18.71 8.08 10.25
C CYS A 21 19.24 8.34 8.84
N GLU A 22 20.34 9.07 8.67
CA GLU A 22 20.96 9.31 7.35
C GLU A 22 21.43 8.01 6.69
N ALA A 23 22.09 7.13 7.44
CA ALA A 23 22.49 5.82 6.93
C ALA A 23 21.26 5.00 6.52
N GLY A 24 20.22 4.97 7.35
CA GLY A 24 18.95 4.31 7.04
C GLY A 24 18.26 4.88 5.80
N ILE A 25 18.21 6.21 5.66
CA ILE A 25 17.64 6.91 4.50
C ILE A 25 18.47 6.65 3.24
N SER A 26 19.79 6.62 3.35
CA SER A 26 20.70 6.34 2.22
C SER A 26 20.53 4.89 1.73
N ILE A 27 20.49 3.93 2.66
CA ILE A 27 20.23 2.52 2.35
C ILE A 27 18.83 2.36 1.74
N ALA A 28 17.80 2.92 2.38
CA ALA A 28 16.44 2.88 1.86
C ALA A 28 16.36 3.52 0.47
N GLY A 29 16.99 4.68 0.26
CA GLY A 29 17.05 5.36 -1.03
C GLY A 29 17.81 4.57 -2.10
N LYS A 30 18.84 3.82 -1.72
CA LYS A 30 19.55 2.91 -2.63
C LYS A 30 18.65 1.73 -3.01
N VAL A 31 18.02 1.06 -2.04
CA VAL A 31 17.07 -0.04 -2.26
C VAL A 31 15.88 0.42 -3.13
N MET A 32 15.32 1.60 -2.85
CA MET A 32 14.23 2.19 -3.63
C MET A 32 14.62 2.50 -5.07
N ARG A 33 15.89 2.83 -5.34
CA ARG A 33 16.39 3.10 -6.70
C ARG A 33 16.80 1.85 -7.47
N THR A 34 17.31 0.81 -6.80
CA THR A 34 17.91 -0.35 -7.50
C THR A 34 17.03 -1.59 -7.45
N VAL A 35 16.45 -1.88 -6.30
CA VAL A 35 15.71 -3.12 -6.04
C VAL A 35 14.23 -2.93 -6.36
N TYR A 36 13.67 -1.78 -6.00
CA TYR A 36 12.25 -1.52 -6.19
C TYR A 36 11.82 -1.50 -7.66
N PRO A 37 12.53 -0.85 -8.62
CA PRO A 37 12.12 -0.83 -10.03
C PRO A 37 12.22 -2.20 -10.71
N ARG A 38 13.11 -3.08 -10.22
CA ARG A 38 13.21 -4.47 -10.69
C ARG A 38 12.02 -5.32 -10.21
N MET A 39 11.45 -4.98 -9.06
CA MET A 39 10.27 -5.68 -8.53
C MET A 39 8.94 -5.07 -9.00
N PHE A 40 8.90 -3.74 -9.15
CA PHE A 40 7.70 -2.96 -9.45
C PHE A 40 7.91 -2.08 -10.68
N SER A 41 7.20 -2.42 -11.74
CA SER A 41 7.08 -1.53 -12.90
C SER A 41 6.19 -0.33 -12.56
N LYS A 42 6.18 0.68 -13.44
CA LYS A 42 5.22 1.80 -13.38
C LYS A 42 3.77 1.32 -13.24
N ASP A 43 3.41 0.22 -13.89
CA ASP A 43 2.06 -0.36 -13.81
C ASP A 43 1.71 -0.82 -12.40
N HIS A 44 2.66 -1.36 -11.64
CA HIS A 44 2.39 -1.80 -10.26
C HIS A 44 2.05 -0.60 -9.38
N TYR A 45 2.74 0.52 -9.57
CA TYR A 45 2.42 1.77 -8.88
C TYR A 45 1.05 2.30 -9.28
N ARG A 46 0.72 2.29 -10.59
CA ARG A 46 -0.60 2.73 -11.09
C ARG A 46 -1.72 1.90 -10.47
N VAL A 47 -1.58 0.57 -10.46
CA VAL A 47 -2.54 -0.35 -9.83
C VAL A 47 -2.66 -0.09 -8.33
N ARG A 48 -1.54 0.06 -7.61
CA ARG A 48 -1.55 0.36 -6.17
C ARG A 48 -2.27 1.66 -5.84
N SER A 49 -1.88 2.75 -6.50
CA SER A 49 -2.47 4.07 -6.28
C SER A 49 -3.95 4.08 -6.62
N PHE A 50 -4.33 3.41 -7.71
CA PHE A 50 -5.73 3.22 -8.09
C PHE A 50 -6.51 2.47 -7.03
N LEU A 51 -6.06 1.27 -6.62
CA LEU A 51 -6.75 0.45 -5.63
C LEU A 51 -7.00 1.21 -4.33
N PHE A 52 -6.00 1.95 -3.84
CA PHE A 52 -6.14 2.73 -2.61
C PHE A 52 -7.23 3.80 -2.74
N LEU A 53 -7.17 4.64 -3.78
CA LEU A 53 -8.14 5.70 -3.99
C LEU A 53 -9.54 5.14 -4.28
N GLU A 54 -9.60 4.06 -5.03
CA GLU A 54 -10.86 3.48 -5.46
C GLU A 54 -11.55 2.72 -4.33
N LEU A 55 -10.81 2.06 -3.43
CA LEU A 55 -11.38 1.46 -2.21
C LEU A 55 -11.92 2.52 -1.25
N LEU A 56 -11.22 3.66 -1.12
CA LEU A 56 -11.71 4.80 -0.34
C LEU A 56 -13.03 5.34 -0.90
N ARG A 57 -13.12 5.45 -2.22
CA ARG A 57 -14.27 6.01 -2.94
C ARG A 57 -15.47 5.08 -2.97
N LEU A 58 -15.27 3.84 -3.44
CA LEU A 58 -16.35 2.88 -3.67
C LEU A 58 -16.78 2.14 -2.41
N ARG A 59 -15.83 1.88 -1.49
CA ARG A 59 -16.06 1.07 -0.27
C ARG A 59 -16.68 -0.29 -0.57
N LYS A 60 -16.33 -0.87 -1.72
CA LYS A 60 -16.78 -2.16 -2.23
C LYS A 60 -15.59 -2.93 -2.81
N PRO A 61 -15.65 -4.26 -2.85
CA PRO A 61 -14.63 -5.06 -3.51
C PRO A 61 -14.39 -4.58 -4.95
N ILE A 62 -13.13 -4.56 -5.38
CA ILE A 62 -12.75 -4.09 -6.71
C ILE A 62 -12.37 -5.28 -7.59
N SER A 63 -13.09 -5.46 -8.70
CA SER A 63 -12.80 -6.51 -9.67
C SER A 63 -11.56 -6.18 -10.53
N PRO A 64 -10.80 -7.20 -10.98
CA PRO A 64 -9.72 -7.02 -11.94
C PRO A 64 -10.17 -6.32 -13.24
N GLU A 65 -11.40 -6.57 -13.67
CA GLU A 65 -12.02 -5.99 -14.85
C GLU A 65 -12.21 -4.47 -14.69
N HIS A 66 -12.69 -4.03 -13.52
CA HIS A 66 -12.83 -2.61 -13.21
C HIS A 66 -11.49 -1.87 -13.20
N ILE A 67 -10.44 -2.52 -12.67
CA ILE A 67 -9.07 -1.95 -12.68
C ILE A 67 -8.55 -1.84 -14.12
N ALA A 68 -8.76 -2.88 -14.92
CA ALA A 68 -8.32 -2.94 -16.31
C ALA A 68 -8.96 -1.81 -17.14
N GLU A 69 -10.27 -1.65 -17.02
CA GLU A 69 -11.03 -0.58 -17.67
C GLU A 69 -10.57 0.80 -17.20
N SER A 70 -10.54 1.02 -15.88
CA SER A 70 -10.21 2.33 -15.30
C SER A 70 -8.78 2.79 -15.60
N LEU A 71 -7.84 1.85 -15.73
CA LEU A 71 -6.44 2.16 -16.03
C LEU A 71 -6.08 2.06 -17.51
N ASN A 72 -7.04 1.70 -18.38
CA ASN A 72 -6.81 1.35 -19.77
C ASN A 72 -5.62 0.37 -19.91
N MET A 73 -5.70 -0.73 -19.16
CA MET A 73 -4.65 -1.75 -19.04
C MET A 73 -5.23 -3.11 -19.45
N PRO A 74 -4.47 -3.96 -20.17
CA PRO A 74 -4.93 -5.32 -20.47
C PRO A 74 -5.28 -6.09 -19.20
N LEU A 75 -6.42 -6.79 -19.20
CA LEU A 75 -6.91 -7.54 -18.05
C LEU A 75 -5.88 -8.58 -17.56
N ASP A 76 -5.22 -9.29 -18.48
CA ASP A 76 -4.18 -10.26 -18.15
C ASP A 76 -3.00 -9.61 -17.43
N ARG A 77 -2.65 -8.39 -17.81
CA ARG A 77 -1.60 -7.61 -17.15
C ARG A 77 -2.00 -7.22 -15.73
N VAL A 78 -3.25 -6.81 -15.53
CA VAL A 78 -3.78 -6.53 -14.18
C VAL A 78 -3.74 -7.78 -13.31
N ARG A 79 -4.21 -8.92 -13.82
CA ARG A 79 -4.20 -10.20 -13.09
C ARG A 79 -2.80 -10.63 -12.70
N GLU A 80 -1.83 -10.53 -13.61
CA GLU A 80 -0.41 -10.81 -13.34
C GLU A 80 0.13 -9.93 -12.21
N ILE A 81 -0.17 -8.62 -12.24
CA ILE A 81 0.25 -7.68 -11.21
C ILE A 81 -0.37 -8.05 -9.85
N LEU A 82 -1.68 -8.30 -9.80
CA LEU A 82 -2.38 -8.68 -8.57
C LEU A 82 -1.85 -9.99 -8.00
N ASP A 83 -1.56 -10.99 -8.85
CA ASP A 83 -0.98 -12.26 -8.42
C ASP A 83 0.44 -12.09 -7.87
N LYS A 84 1.26 -11.30 -8.55
CA LYS A 84 2.63 -11.04 -8.13
C LYS A 84 2.67 -10.26 -6.81
N ILE A 85 1.75 -9.31 -6.62
CA ILE A 85 1.62 -8.57 -5.37
C ILE A 85 1.13 -9.51 -4.27
N GLY A 86 -0.01 -10.19 -4.45
CA GLY A 86 -0.61 -11.03 -3.42
C GLY A 86 0.29 -12.17 -2.96
N LYS A 87 1.13 -12.73 -3.84
CA LYS A 87 2.07 -13.81 -3.48
C LYS A 87 3.32 -13.33 -2.73
N ARG A 88 3.74 -12.08 -2.95
CA ARG A 88 5.04 -11.58 -2.47
C ARG A 88 4.92 -10.52 -1.40
N GLN A 89 3.77 -9.86 -1.30
CA GLN A 89 3.59 -8.68 -0.47
C GLN A 89 2.21 -8.69 0.21
N ASN A 90 2.24 -8.60 1.53
CA ASN A 90 1.07 -8.62 2.40
C ASN A 90 0.36 -7.25 2.45
N TRP A 91 0.15 -6.58 1.32
CA TRP A 91 -0.58 -5.30 1.29
C TRP A 91 -1.83 -5.30 0.42
N ILE A 92 -2.20 -6.42 -0.20
CA ILE A 92 -3.55 -6.62 -0.74
C ILE A 92 -4.12 -7.96 -0.27
N VAL A 93 -5.44 -8.04 -0.12
CA VAL A 93 -6.18 -9.29 0.05
C VAL A 93 -7.30 -9.32 -0.99
N ARG A 94 -7.52 -10.51 -1.56
CA ARG A 94 -8.59 -10.78 -2.52
C ARG A 94 -9.57 -11.79 -1.95
N ASN A 95 -10.86 -11.61 -2.23
CA ASN A 95 -11.89 -12.58 -1.88
C ASN A 95 -11.86 -13.80 -2.82
N VAL A 96 -12.78 -14.75 -2.62
CA VAL A 96 -12.86 -15.99 -3.42
C VAL A 96 -13.21 -15.72 -4.90
N GLN A 97 -13.83 -14.57 -5.20
CA GLN A 97 -14.10 -14.10 -6.56
C GLN A 97 -12.88 -13.43 -7.21
N GLY A 98 -11.77 -13.26 -6.48
CA GLY A 98 -10.57 -12.61 -6.96
C GLY A 98 -10.62 -11.07 -6.92
N GLU A 99 -11.65 -10.49 -6.31
CA GLU A 99 -11.80 -9.04 -6.14
C GLU A 99 -10.96 -8.57 -4.95
N VAL A 100 -10.38 -7.38 -5.05
CA VAL A 100 -9.58 -6.79 -3.98
C VAL A 100 -10.52 -6.22 -2.91
N THR A 101 -10.47 -6.78 -1.69
CA THR A 101 -11.26 -6.31 -0.53
C THR A 101 -10.45 -5.46 0.43
N TRP A 102 -9.13 -5.59 0.39
CA TRP A 102 -8.22 -4.83 1.22
C TRP A 102 -6.98 -4.42 0.45
N THR A 103 -6.55 -3.19 0.67
CA THR A 103 -5.21 -2.70 0.35
C THR A 103 -4.68 -1.93 1.54
N TYR A 104 -3.41 -2.08 1.95
CA TYR A 104 -2.92 -1.29 3.07
C TYR A 104 -3.10 0.23 2.84
N PRO A 105 -3.70 0.99 3.78
CA PRO A 105 -4.25 0.60 5.10
C PRO A 105 -5.78 0.41 5.16
N VAL A 106 -6.50 0.32 4.04
CA VAL A 106 -7.96 0.38 3.91
C VAL A 106 -8.57 -0.97 3.53
N THR A 107 -9.61 -1.39 4.25
CA THR A 107 -10.47 -2.55 3.93
C THR A 107 -11.92 -2.13 3.71
N VAL A 108 -12.66 -2.92 2.94
CA VAL A 108 -14.13 -2.83 2.82
C VAL A 108 -14.85 -3.63 3.90
N GLU A 109 -14.15 -4.55 4.54
CA GLU A 109 -14.67 -5.34 5.65
C GLU A 109 -14.81 -4.47 6.90
N GLU A 110 -15.93 -4.60 7.60
CA GLU A 110 -16.11 -3.88 8.85
C GLU A 110 -15.16 -4.41 9.92
N THR A 111 -14.43 -3.49 10.55
CA THR A 111 -13.50 -3.80 11.64
C THR A 111 -13.79 -2.92 12.84
N LYS A 112 -13.01 -3.07 13.93
CA LYS A 112 -13.12 -2.17 15.08
C LYS A 112 -12.44 -0.82 14.83
N PHE A 113 -11.68 -0.69 13.74
CA PHE A 113 -10.83 0.46 13.47
C PHE A 113 -11.40 1.28 12.33
N LYS A 114 -12.03 2.41 12.68
CA LYS A 114 -12.60 3.33 11.71
C LYS A 114 -11.67 4.52 11.49
N ILE A 115 -11.33 4.79 10.24
CA ILE A 115 -10.49 5.92 9.82
C ILE A 115 -11.39 6.95 9.16
N THR A 116 -11.26 8.20 9.60
CA THR A 116 -11.87 9.37 8.94
C THR A 116 -10.75 10.19 8.33
N TYR A 117 -10.77 10.34 7.01
CA TYR A 117 -9.83 11.23 6.31
C TYR A 117 -10.28 12.69 6.44
N ASN A 118 -9.35 13.63 6.33
CA ASN A 118 -9.64 15.07 6.39
C ASN A 118 -10.61 15.56 5.29
N THR A 119 -10.76 14.77 4.23
CA THR A 119 -11.70 14.95 3.12
C THR A 119 -13.11 14.43 3.44
N GLY A 120 -13.30 13.78 4.60
CA GLY A 120 -14.61 13.36 5.13
C GLY A 120 -14.95 11.89 4.87
N GLU A 121 -14.20 11.17 4.03
CA GLU A 121 -14.40 9.75 3.80
C GLU A 121 -14.12 8.94 5.06
N GLN A 122 -15.00 7.99 5.35
CA GLN A 122 -14.86 7.04 6.43
C GLN A 122 -14.67 5.65 5.87
N VAL A 123 -13.64 4.96 6.33
CA VAL A 123 -13.30 3.60 5.93
C VAL A 123 -12.82 2.77 7.11
N TRP A 124 -12.67 1.47 6.90
CA TRP A 124 -12.16 0.53 7.89
C TRP A 124 -10.67 0.28 7.68
N ALA A 125 -9.95 0.07 8.77
CA ALA A 125 -8.57 -0.43 8.78
C ALA A 125 -8.56 -1.92 9.15
N PRO A 126 -7.67 -2.75 8.59
CA PRO A 126 -7.55 -4.16 8.93
C PRO A 126 -7.23 -4.40 10.42
#